data_AF-A0A538K3R4-F1
#
_entry.id   AF-A0A538K3R4-F1
#
_cell.length_a   1.000
_cell.length_b   1.000
_cell.length_c   1.000
_cell.angle_alpha   90.00
_cell.angle_beta   90.00
_cell.angle_gamma   90.00
#
_symmetry.space_group_name_H-M   'P 1'
#
loop_
_entity.id
_entity.type
_entity.pdbx_description
1 polymer ?
#
loop_
_entity_poly.entity_id
_entity_poly.type
_entity_poly.pdbx_seq_one_letter_code
_entity_poly.pdbx_strand_id
1 'polypeptide(L)'
;MSELRRVDDVTWEVPAEARADMRVPARVFADAELVEAIGDEGWLEQLCNVATLPGIVDAALAMPDVHQGYGFPVGGVAATAPPDGVVSPGGVGYDINCGVRLLALPLTAEELGGKRRERLVHELSRAVPAGAGREGGLDLRGASLEQVLAEGAQALVRRGLGVPEDVERTESGGRMPGADPAEVSERARQRGGGQIGTLGSGNHFVELQRVDRVLDPAAAAAYGLDEGGLTVLIHSGSRGLGHQVCTDFVRRMDVALARHGITLPDRQLSCAPVGSEDGRAYLGAMAAAANFAWANRQGIAHRVRQAVGRVVGARAADETRQVYDVAH
;
A
#
# COMPACT_ATOMS: atom_id res chain seq x y z
N MET A 1 13.18 15.68 20.51
CA MET A 1 14.37 15.67 19.60
C MET A 1 15.77 15.62 20.24
N SER A 2 15.97 15.87 21.55
CA SER A 2 17.33 15.99 22.15
C SER A 2 18.20 14.72 22.12
N GLU A 3 17.63 13.56 21.78
CA GLU A 3 18.32 12.27 21.71
C GLU A 3 18.76 11.90 20.29
N LEU A 4 18.30 12.64 19.28
CA LEU A 4 18.58 12.38 17.88
C LEU A 4 19.97 12.92 17.51
N ARG A 5 20.89 12.01 17.12
CA ARG A 5 22.28 12.33 16.79
C ARG A 5 22.48 12.28 15.28
N ARG A 6 23.10 13.32 14.70
CA ARG A 6 23.47 13.32 13.28
C ARG A 6 24.58 12.29 13.04
N VAL A 7 24.38 11.39 12.08
CA VAL A 7 25.37 10.41 11.63
C VAL A 7 26.11 10.93 10.39
N ASP A 8 25.36 11.42 9.40
CA ASP A 8 25.87 12.05 8.19
C ASP A 8 24.93 13.15 7.68
N ASP A 9 25.04 13.55 6.41
CA ASP A 9 24.26 14.66 5.87
C ASP A 9 22.75 14.42 5.80
N VAL A 10 22.33 13.16 5.70
CA VAL A 10 20.93 12.76 5.52
C VAL A 10 20.49 11.67 6.51
N THR A 11 21.35 11.30 7.46
CA THR A 11 21.08 10.22 8.42
C THR A 11 21.21 10.71 9.85
N TRP A 12 20.20 10.39 10.65
CA TRP A 12 20.14 10.65 12.07
C TRP A 12 19.81 9.38 12.84
N GLU A 13 20.23 9.30 14.10
CA GLU A 13 20.04 8.08 14.90
C GLU A 13 19.79 8.40 16.38
N VAL A 14 18.83 7.70 16.97
CA VAL A 14 18.72 7.52 18.42
C VAL A 14 19.42 6.19 18.75
N PRO A 15 20.53 6.22 19.50
CA PRO A 15 21.28 5.01 19.83
C PRO A 15 20.44 4.08 20.72
N ALA A 16 20.65 2.77 20.61
CA ALA A 16 19.89 1.78 21.39
C ALA A 16 20.00 2.01 22.91
N GLU A 17 21.14 2.53 23.39
CA GLU A 17 21.38 2.79 24.80
C GLU A 17 20.63 4.03 25.33
N ALA A 18 19.98 4.81 24.46
CA ALA A 18 19.16 5.94 24.89
C ALA A 18 17.97 5.51 25.75
N ARG A 19 17.44 4.30 25.54
CA ARG A 19 16.33 3.75 26.30
C ARG A 19 16.54 2.28 26.62
N ALA A 20 16.41 1.90 27.89
CA ALA A 20 16.81 0.58 28.39
C ALA A 20 16.04 -0.62 27.79
N ASP A 21 14.89 -0.38 27.17
CA ASP A 21 14.04 -1.40 26.54
C ASP A 21 14.23 -1.50 25.01
N MET A 22 15.00 -0.59 24.40
CA MET A 22 15.34 -0.66 22.98
C MET A 22 16.33 -1.82 22.75
N ARG A 23 16.10 -2.56 21.66
CA ARG A 23 16.95 -3.69 21.25
C ARG A 23 17.92 -3.33 20.14
N VAL A 24 17.55 -2.33 19.34
CA VAL A 24 18.30 -1.79 18.19
C VAL A 24 18.19 -0.27 18.20
N PRO A 25 19.06 0.47 17.48
CA PRO A 25 18.88 1.91 17.30
C PRO A 25 17.62 2.24 16.47
N ALA A 26 17.19 3.50 16.58
CA ALA A 26 16.17 4.08 15.71
C ALA A 26 16.84 5.07 14.74
N ARG A 27 16.72 4.85 13.43
CA ARG A 27 17.41 5.61 12.39
C ARG A 27 16.43 6.36 11.49
N VAL A 28 16.74 7.60 11.19
CA VAL A 28 15.90 8.51 10.41
C VAL A 28 16.68 8.99 9.19
N PHE A 29 16.07 8.90 8.02
CA PHE A 29 16.62 9.43 6.77
C PHE A 29 15.94 10.75 6.44
N ALA A 30 16.64 11.86 6.62
CA ALA A 30 16.19 13.21 6.30
C ALA A 30 17.40 14.16 6.39
N ASP A 31 17.45 15.18 5.53
CA ASP A 31 18.37 16.28 5.75
C ASP A 31 17.94 17.14 6.96
N ALA A 32 18.79 18.09 7.35
CA ALA A 32 18.53 18.92 8.52
C ALA A 32 17.27 19.80 8.39
N GLU A 33 16.95 20.25 7.17
CA GLU A 33 15.77 21.08 6.91
C GLU A 33 14.49 20.26 7.06
N LEU A 34 14.48 19.03 6.52
CA LEU A 34 13.36 18.11 6.68
C LEU A 34 13.15 17.68 8.13
N VAL A 35 14.22 17.38 8.88
CA VAL A 35 14.09 17.04 10.31
C VAL A 35 13.43 18.17 11.10
N GLU A 36 13.82 19.43 10.82
CA GLU A 36 13.19 20.59 11.44
C GLU A 36 11.73 20.76 11.00
N ALA A 37 11.44 20.56 9.71
CA ALA A 37 10.10 20.68 9.14
C ALA A 37 9.11 19.61 9.63
N ILE A 38 9.57 18.37 9.83
CA ILE A 38 8.75 17.28 10.39
C ILE A 38 8.39 17.60 11.84
N GLY A 39 9.32 18.19 12.61
CA GLY A 39 9.08 18.57 14.00
C GLY A 39 8.87 17.39 14.96
N ASP A 40 8.42 17.69 16.18
CA ASP A 40 8.19 16.69 17.23
C ASP A 40 6.69 16.37 17.34
N GLU A 41 6.20 15.48 16.47
CA GLU A 41 4.80 15.05 16.42
C GLU A 41 4.61 13.61 16.95
N GLY A 42 5.44 13.16 17.89
CA GLY A 42 5.32 11.82 18.50
C GLY A 42 5.75 10.64 17.61
N TRP A 43 6.07 10.87 16.34
CA TRP A 43 6.61 9.84 15.43
C TRP A 43 7.94 9.26 15.92
N LEU A 44 8.80 10.08 16.55
CA LEU A 44 10.10 9.63 17.06
C LEU A 44 9.93 8.69 18.25
N GLU A 45 8.97 8.99 19.13
CA GLU A 45 8.61 8.10 20.22
C GLU A 45 8.08 6.76 19.69
N GLN A 46 7.22 6.80 18.66
CA GLN A 46 6.75 5.59 17.99
C GLN A 46 7.90 4.79 17.36
N LEU A 47 8.86 5.45 16.70
CA LEU A 47 10.02 4.78 16.13
C LEU A 47 10.89 4.10 17.20
N CYS A 48 11.14 4.78 18.33
CA CYS A 48 11.82 4.17 19.48
C CYS A 48 11.01 3.02 20.07
N ASN A 49 9.67 3.10 20.12
CA ASN A 49 8.80 2.01 20.54
C ASN A 49 8.92 0.79 19.62
N VAL A 50 8.97 0.98 18.30
CA VAL A 50 9.23 -0.09 17.33
C VAL A 50 10.58 -0.75 17.58
N ALA A 51 11.61 0.01 17.96
CA ALA A 51 12.94 -0.51 18.28
C ALA A 51 12.98 -1.45 19.52
N THR A 52 11.88 -1.59 20.26
CA THR A 52 11.75 -2.54 21.40
C THR A 52 11.23 -3.92 20.99
N LEU A 53 10.71 -4.07 19.76
CA LEU A 53 9.97 -5.26 19.35
C LEU A 53 10.85 -6.52 19.37
N PRO A 54 10.35 -7.66 19.88
CA PRO A 54 11.10 -8.91 19.88
C PRO A 54 11.54 -9.33 18.47
N GLY A 55 12.83 -9.66 18.35
CA GLY A 55 13.43 -10.13 17.10
C GLY A 55 13.64 -9.06 16.03
N ILE A 56 13.43 -7.76 16.33
CA ILE A 56 13.81 -6.68 15.41
C ILE A 56 15.31 -6.74 15.10
N VAL A 57 15.68 -6.49 13.83
CA VAL A 57 17.06 -6.54 13.36
C VAL A 57 17.57 -5.17 12.95
N ASP A 58 18.87 -4.97 13.13
CA ASP A 58 19.67 -3.80 12.73
C ASP A 58 19.23 -2.43 13.27
N ALA A 59 18.05 -1.94 12.87
CA ALA A 59 17.48 -0.67 13.31
C ALA A 59 15.97 -0.60 13.01
N ALA A 60 15.23 0.19 13.79
CA ALA A 60 13.94 0.72 13.35
C ALA A 60 14.19 1.93 12.43
N LEU A 61 13.65 1.94 11.23
CA LEU A 61 13.93 2.98 10.23
C LEU A 61 12.72 3.91 10.05
N ALA A 62 12.98 5.19 9.81
CA ALA A 62 11.99 6.17 9.38
C ALA A 62 12.44 6.86 8.09
N MET A 63 11.54 6.92 7.12
CA MET A 63 11.72 7.59 5.83
C MET A 63 11.51 9.11 5.95
N PRO A 64 11.91 9.90 4.94
CA PRO A 64 11.85 11.37 5.02
C PRO A 64 10.44 11.97 5.15
N ASP A 65 9.39 11.18 4.93
CA ASP A 65 7.97 11.56 5.03
C ASP A 65 7.31 11.07 6.33
N VAL A 66 8.13 10.71 7.33
CA VAL A 66 7.68 10.16 8.61
C VAL A 66 6.72 11.09 9.35
N HIS A 67 5.65 10.52 9.88
CA HIS A 67 4.70 11.21 10.75
C HIS A 67 3.96 10.21 11.65
N GLN A 68 3.20 10.72 12.62
CA GLN A 68 2.53 9.90 13.61
C GLN A 68 1.56 8.90 12.97
N GLY A 69 1.67 7.62 13.34
CA GLY A 69 0.80 6.54 12.91
C GLY A 69 0.09 5.83 14.08
N TYR A 70 -0.22 4.54 13.89
CA TYR A 70 -0.83 3.68 14.92
C TYR A 70 0.20 2.66 15.41
N GLY A 71 0.81 2.92 16.56
CA GLY A 71 1.91 2.13 17.11
C GLY A 71 3.23 2.35 16.37
N PHE A 72 3.25 2.06 15.07
CA PHE A 72 4.35 2.45 14.16
C PHE A 72 4.10 3.84 13.59
N PRO A 73 5.16 4.64 13.33
CA PRO A 73 5.01 5.84 12.53
C PRO A 73 4.73 5.48 11.07
N VAL A 74 3.96 6.30 10.37
CA VAL A 74 3.87 6.23 8.90
C VAL A 74 5.23 6.60 8.32
N GLY A 75 5.66 5.93 7.25
CA GLY A 75 7.04 6.02 6.75
C GLY A 75 8.04 5.19 7.58
N GLY A 76 7.57 4.41 8.55
CA GLY A 76 8.39 3.49 9.33
C GLY A 76 8.68 2.17 8.60
N VAL A 77 9.88 1.63 8.79
CA VAL A 77 10.27 0.28 8.34
C VAL A 77 10.94 -0.47 9.48
N ALA A 78 10.51 -1.70 9.73
CA ALA A 78 11.17 -2.61 10.66
C ALA A 78 11.18 -4.04 10.11
N ALA A 79 12.33 -4.69 10.19
CA ALA A 79 12.45 -6.10 9.91
C ALA A 79 12.55 -6.89 11.23
N THR A 80 11.83 -8.00 11.35
CA THR A 80 11.93 -8.93 12.48
C THR A 80 12.30 -10.32 11.98
N ALA A 81 13.18 -11.02 12.70
CA ALA A 81 13.72 -12.29 12.26
C ALA A 81 12.77 -13.47 12.61
N PRO A 82 12.23 -14.22 11.63
CA PRO A 82 11.43 -15.41 11.92
C PRO A 82 12.29 -16.56 12.50
N PRO A 83 11.70 -17.52 13.24
CA PRO A 83 10.28 -17.59 13.59
C PRO A 83 9.88 -16.77 14.84
N ASP A 84 10.86 -16.33 15.62
CA ASP A 84 10.66 -15.77 16.96
C ASP A 84 10.41 -14.25 16.96
N GLY A 85 10.79 -13.57 15.88
CA GLY A 85 10.45 -12.18 15.64
C GLY A 85 8.95 -11.99 15.45
N VAL A 86 8.47 -10.79 15.73
CA VAL A 86 7.02 -10.49 15.76
C VAL A 86 6.50 -9.91 14.45
N VAL A 87 5.23 -10.17 14.17
CA VAL A 87 4.45 -9.43 13.17
C VAL A 87 3.42 -8.56 13.89
N SER A 88 3.29 -7.30 13.47
CA SER A 88 2.37 -6.33 14.05
C SER A 88 1.45 -5.75 12.96
N PRO A 89 0.11 -5.84 13.11
CA PRO A 89 -0.80 -5.21 12.17
C PRO A 89 -0.65 -3.68 12.11
N GLY A 90 -0.26 -3.04 13.22
CA GLY A 90 0.02 -1.61 13.27
C GLY A 90 1.21 -1.19 12.42
N GLY A 91 2.21 -2.08 12.26
CA GLY A 91 3.37 -1.85 11.40
C GLY A 91 3.14 -2.05 9.91
N VAL A 92 2.01 -2.66 9.53
CA VAL A 92 1.55 -2.76 8.13
C VAL A 92 0.52 -1.68 7.83
N GLY A 93 -0.28 -1.29 8.83
CA GLY A 93 -1.33 -0.28 8.70
C GLY A 93 -2.72 -0.87 8.42
N TYR A 94 -3.73 -0.02 8.55
CA TYR A 94 -5.14 -0.43 8.40
C TYR A 94 -5.52 -0.68 6.94
N ASP A 95 -5.09 0.17 6.01
CA ASP A 95 -5.35 -0.06 4.58
C ASP A 95 -4.25 -0.95 3.99
N ILE A 96 -4.33 -2.25 4.29
CA ILE A 96 -3.33 -3.25 3.87
C ILE A 96 -3.15 -3.18 2.35
N ASN A 97 -1.90 -3.07 1.90
CA ASN A 97 -1.55 -2.86 0.49
C ASN A 97 -2.29 -1.65 -0.12
N CYS A 98 -2.42 -0.57 0.65
CA CYS A 98 -2.48 0.74 0.01
C CYS A 98 -1.27 0.87 -0.92
N GLY A 99 -1.48 1.43 -2.09
CA GLY A 99 -0.50 1.29 -3.13
C GLY A 99 -0.82 2.15 -4.33
N VAL A 100 0.17 2.24 -5.20
CA VAL A 100 0.13 3.08 -6.37
C VAL A 100 0.36 2.24 -7.62
N ARG A 101 -0.47 2.47 -8.63
CA ARG A 101 -0.32 1.93 -9.98
C ARG A 101 -0.18 3.06 -10.98
N LEU A 102 0.84 2.99 -11.82
CA LEU A 102 1.08 3.95 -12.89
C LEU A 102 0.73 3.33 -14.25
N LEU A 103 -0.15 3.99 -15.00
CA LEU A 103 -0.44 3.68 -16.40
C LEU A 103 0.19 4.75 -17.30
N ALA A 104 0.79 4.34 -18.42
CA ALA A 104 1.28 5.23 -19.47
C ALA A 104 0.35 5.18 -20.67
N LEU A 105 -0.06 6.35 -21.15
CA LEU A 105 -0.90 6.51 -22.33
C LEU A 105 -0.02 6.66 -23.57
N PRO A 106 -0.48 6.23 -24.77
CA PRO A 106 0.29 6.32 -26.02
C PRO A 106 0.21 7.73 -26.65
N LEU A 107 0.20 8.79 -25.84
CA LEU A 107 0.08 10.16 -26.30
C LEU A 107 0.67 11.16 -25.31
N THR A 108 1.06 12.31 -25.82
CA THR A 108 1.54 13.47 -25.08
C THR A 108 0.40 14.38 -24.65
N ALA A 109 0.70 15.28 -23.70
CA ALA A 109 -0.24 16.30 -23.24
C ALA A 109 -0.66 17.27 -24.37
N GLU A 110 0.27 17.58 -25.28
CA GLU A 110 0.01 18.42 -26.45
C GLU A 110 -0.97 17.73 -27.41
N GLU A 111 -0.71 16.46 -27.73
CA GLU A 111 -1.59 15.67 -28.59
C GLU A 111 -2.99 15.55 -28.00
N LEU A 112 -3.14 15.31 -26.70
CA LEU A 112 -4.47 15.23 -26.07
C LEU A 112 -5.25 16.54 -26.28
N GLY A 113 -4.62 17.68 -25.99
CA GLY A 113 -5.23 19.01 -26.08
C GLY A 113 -6.29 19.28 -25.00
N GLY A 114 -6.55 20.57 -24.73
CA GLY A 114 -7.36 21.00 -23.57
C GLY A 114 -8.78 20.43 -23.53
N LYS A 115 -9.49 20.43 -24.66
CA LYS A 115 -10.89 19.94 -24.73
C LYS A 115 -11.03 18.45 -24.43
N ARG A 116 -10.11 17.61 -24.94
CA ARG A 116 -10.15 16.16 -24.64
C ARG A 116 -9.65 15.87 -23.24
N ARG A 117 -8.68 16.65 -22.73
CA ARG A 117 -8.25 16.56 -21.33
C ARG A 117 -9.41 16.76 -20.36
N GLU A 118 -10.19 17.82 -20.51
CA GLU A 118 -11.38 18.06 -19.66
C GLU A 118 -12.38 16.91 -19.75
N ARG A 119 -12.67 16.42 -20.96
CA ARG A 119 -13.55 15.26 -21.16
C ARG A 119 -13.01 13.99 -20.51
N LEU A 120 -11.70 13.74 -20.61
CA LEU A 120 -11.08 12.57 -20.01
C LEU A 120 -11.16 12.61 -18.49
N VAL A 121 -10.88 13.76 -17.87
CA VAL A 121 -11.02 13.93 -16.42
C VAL A 121 -12.47 13.68 -15.96
N HIS A 122 -13.47 14.19 -16.69
CA HIS A 122 -14.87 13.93 -16.38
C HIS A 122 -15.25 12.44 -16.54
N GLU A 123 -14.78 11.80 -17.61
CA GLU A 123 -15.05 10.38 -17.84
C GLU A 123 -14.33 9.48 -16.83
N LEU A 124 -13.12 9.82 -16.37
CA LEU A 124 -12.43 9.11 -15.29
C LEU A 124 -13.21 9.21 -13.98
N SER A 125 -13.65 10.42 -13.61
CA SER A 125 -14.46 10.66 -12.41
C SER A 125 -15.79 9.90 -12.44
N ARG A 126 -16.42 9.82 -13.62
CA ARG A 126 -17.65 9.04 -13.82
C ARG A 126 -17.41 7.53 -13.78
N ALA A 127 -16.34 7.06 -14.39
CA ALA A 127 -16.07 5.64 -14.55
C ALA A 127 -15.60 5.00 -13.24
N VAL A 128 -14.83 5.71 -12.40
CA VAL A 128 -14.24 5.17 -11.18
C VAL A 128 -15.02 5.65 -9.95
N PRO A 129 -15.84 4.81 -9.30
CA PRO A 129 -16.62 5.24 -8.15
C PRO A 129 -15.72 5.65 -6.98
N ALA A 130 -15.96 6.86 -6.45
CA ALA A 130 -15.25 7.42 -5.30
C ALA A 130 -16.20 7.70 -4.12
N GLY A 131 -15.64 7.65 -2.91
CA GLY A 131 -16.34 7.84 -1.65
C GLY A 131 -16.47 6.57 -0.81
N ALA A 132 -16.73 6.77 0.48
CA ALA A 132 -16.93 5.68 1.44
C ALA A 132 -18.20 4.88 1.11
N GLY A 133 -18.10 3.55 1.16
CA GLY A 133 -19.25 2.64 0.99
C GLY A 133 -19.78 2.52 -0.45
N ARG A 134 -19.08 3.08 -1.45
CA ARG A 134 -19.46 2.87 -2.86
C ARG A 134 -19.24 1.42 -3.27
N GLU A 135 -20.13 0.94 -4.13
CA GLU A 135 -19.97 -0.34 -4.79
C GLU A 135 -19.32 -0.16 -6.16
N GLY A 136 -18.48 -1.12 -6.53
CA GLY A 136 -17.78 -1.13 -7.80
C GLY A 136 -18.58 -1.74 -8.93
N GLY A 137 -19.77 -2.30 -8.67
CA GLY A 137 -20.61 -2.88 -9.73
C GLY A 137 -20.03 -4.12 -10.43
N LEU A 138 -18.94 -4.71 -9.90
CA LEU A 138 -18.47 -6.03 -10.29
C LEU A 138 -19.13 -7.06 -9.37
N ASP A 139 -19.75 -8.09 -9.94
CA ASP A 139 -20.35 -9.17 -9.16
C ASP A 139 -19.27 -10.15 -8.68
N LEU A 140 -18.56 -9.75 -7.61
CA LEU A 140 -17.42 -10.48 -7.06
C LEU A 140 -17.67 -10.91 -5.61
N ARG A 141 -18.92 -11.20 -5.24
CA ARG A 141 -19.28 -11.72 -3.90
C ARG A 141 -19.17 -13.26 -3.88
N GLY A 142 -19.19 -13.85 -2.68
CA GLY A 142 -19.16 -15.30 -2.49
C GLY A 142 -17.90 -15.96 -3.05
N ALA A 143 -18.05 -17.03 -3.83
CA ALA A 143 -16.92 -17.79 -4.40
C ALA A 143 -16.00 -16.93 -5.30
N SER A 144 -16.55 -15.91 -5.96
CA SER A 144 -15.74 -14.96 -6.74
C SER A 144 -14.80 -14.12 -5.85
N LEU A 145 -15.24 -13.78 -4.64
CA LEU A 145 -14.40 -13.05 -3.67
C LEU A 145 -13.25 -13.94 -3.20
N GLU A 146 -13.52 -15.22 -2.94
CA GLU A 146 -12.49 -16.16 -2.48
C GLU A 146 -11.37 -16.34 -3.49
N GLN A 147 -11.73 -16.42 -4.78
CA GLN A 147 -10.74 -16.42 -5.85
C GLN A 147 -9.93 -15.12 -5.86
N VAL A 148 -10.57 -13.96 -5.69
CA VAL A 148 -9.86 -12.68 -5.60
C VAL A 148 -8.88 -12.66 -4.41
N LEU A 149 -9.32 -13.14 -3.24
CA LEU A 149 -8.48 -13.21 -2.04
C LEU A 149 -7.29 -14.17 -2.22
N ALA A 150 -7.43 -15.24 -2.98
CA ALA A 150 -6.38 -16.23 -3.20
C ALA A 150 -5.44 -15.88 -4.37
N GLU A 151 -5.93 -15.17 -5.40
CA GLU A 151 -5.25 -15.03 -6.69
C GLU A 151 -4.95 -13.58 -7.08
N GLY A 152 -5.53 -12.61 -6.37
CA GLY A 152 -5.28 -11.18 -6.54
C GLY A 152 -5.65 -10.66 -7.93
N ALA A 153 -4.77 -9.85 -8.53
CA ALA A 153 -5.03 -9.22 -9.84
C ALA A 153 -5.30 -10.22 -10.96
N GLN A 154 -4.70 -11.42 -10.88
CA GLN A 154 -4.88 -12.47 -11.89
C GLN A 154 -6.35 -12.94 -11.99
N ALA A 155 -7.10 -12.92 -10.89
CA ALA A 155 -8.52 -13.25 -10.87
C ALA A 155 -9.35 -12.31 -11.77
N LEU A 156 -8.93 -11.06 -11.91
CA LEU A 156 -9.61 -10.05 -12.72
C LEU A 156 -9.18 -10.15 -14.18
N VAL A 157 -7.89 -10.37 -14.44
CA VAL A 157 -7.39 -10.58 -15.81
C VAL A 157 -8.04 -11.80 -16.47
N ARG A 158 -8.24 -12.91 -15.74
CA ARG A 158 -8.99 -14.08 -16.25
C ARG A 158 -10.45 -13.78 -16.63
N ARG A 159 -11.03 -12.71 -16.07
CA ARG A 159 -12.38 -12.24 -16.38
C ARG A 159 -12.40 -11.18 -17.48
N GLY A 160 -11.27 -10.94 -18.15
CA GLY A 160 -11.13 -9.93 -19.21
C GLY A 160 -10.97 -8.50 -18.69
N LEU A 161 -10.72 -8.31 -17.39
CA LEU A 161 -10.56 -7.00 -16.75
C LEU A 161 -9.08 -6.60 -16.71
N GLY A 162 -8.42 -6.60 -17.86
CA GLY A 162 -6.98 -6.34 -18.00
C GLY A 162 -6.30 -7.28 -18.99
N VAL A 163 -4.98 -7.23 -19.01
CA VAL A 163 -4.13 -8.07 -19.86
C VAL A 163 -3.07 -8.80 -19.02
N PRO A 164 -2.51 -9.94 -19.47
CA PRO A 164 -1.50 -10.70 -18.72
C PRO A 164 -0.29 -9.86 -18.27
N GLU A 165 0.15 -8.93 -19.11
CA GLU A 165 1.29 -8.06 -18.84
C GLU A 165 1.03 -7.07 -17.69
N ASP A 166 -0.24 -6.84 -17.31
CA ASP A 166 -0.56 -6.08 -16.09
C ASP A 166 -0.08 -6.83 -14.84
N VAL A 167 -0.23 -8.16 -14.82
CA VAL A 167 0.19 -9.02 -13.69
C VAL A 167 1.70 -9.05 -13.60
N GLU A 168 2.40 -9.19 -14.73
CA GLU A 168 3.87 -9.20 -14.78
C GLU A 168 4.50 -7.89 -14.27
N ARG A 169 3.79 -6.78 -14.44
CA ARG A 169 4.22 -5.43 -14.00
C ARG A 169 3.60 -5.02 -12.68
N THR A 170 3.10 -5.96 -11.88
CA THR A 170 2.66 -5.69 -10.50
C THR A 170 3.64 -6.36 -9.54
N GLU A 171 3.99 -5.67 -8.47
CA GLU A 171 4.75 -6.24 -7.36
C GLU A 171 4.19 -7.61 -6.97
N SER A 172 5.09 -8.58 -6.75
CA SER A 172 4.71 -9.97 -6.46
C SER A 172 3.77 -10.61 -7.50
N GLY A 173 3.76 -10.12 -8.74
CA GLY A 173 2.80 -10.57 -9.75
C GLY A 173 1.34 -10.27 -9.37
N GLY A 174 1.09 -9.27 -8.52
CA GLY A 174 -0.25 -8.95 -8.02
C GLY A 174 -0.89 -10.06 -7.19
N ARG A 175 -0.09 -10.97 -6.63
CA ARG A 175 -0.51 -12.08 -5.79
C ARG A 175 0.55 -12.43 -4.74
N MET A 176 0.25 -12.14 -3.49
CA MET A 176 1.08 -12.57 -2.36
C MET A 176 0.86 -14.07 -2.09
N PRO A 177 1.95 -14.87 -2.00
CA PRO A 177 1.85 -16.27 -1.63
C PRO A 177 1.41 -16.42 -0.17
N GLY A 178 0.82 -17.58 0.16
CA GLY A 178 0.38 -17.88 1.53
C GLY A 178 -0.92 -17.19 1.95
N ALA A 179 -1.60 -16.49 1.05
CA ALA A 179 -2.94 -15.97 1.31
C ALA A 179 -3.90 -17.08 1.74
N ASP A 180 -4.55 -16.88 2.89
CA ASP A 180 -5.55 -17.77 3.43
C ASP A 180 -6.89 -17.03 3.55
N PRO A 181 -7.80 -17.18 2.57
CA PRO A 181 -9.12 -16.58 2.66
C PRO A 181 -9.89 -17.01 3.92
N ALA A 182 -9.66 -18.20 4.48
CA ALA A 182 -10.40 -18.67 5.65
C ALA A 182 -10.13 -17.81 6.91
N GLU A 183 -8.96 -17.18 6.99
CA GLU A 183 -8.60 -16.25 8.07
C GLU A 183 -9.19 -14.84 7.88
N VAL A 184 -9.83 -14.56 6.73
CA VAL A 184 -10.55 -13.31 6.49
C VAL A 184 -11.98 -13.42 7.02
N SER A 185 -12.26 -12.66 8.09
CA SER A 185 -13.55 -12.68 8.77
C SER A 185 -14.75 -12.38 7.86
N GLU A 186 -15.92 -12.93 8.20
CA GLU A 186 -17.15 -12.64 7.47
C GLU A 186 -17.44 -11.14 7.42
N ARG A 187 -17.17 -10.42 8.51
CA ARG A 187 -17.32 -8.97 8.59
C ARG A 187 -16.41 -8.25 7.59
N ALA A 188 -15.15 -8.68 7.44
CA ALA A 188 -14.23 -8.10 6.47
C ALA A 188 -14.72 -8.34 5.02
N ARG A 189 -15.19 -9.56 4.75
CA ARG A 189 -15.79 -9.94 3.46
C ARG A 189 -17.04 -9.12 3.13
N GLN A 190 -17.94 -8.93 4.10
CA GLN A 190 -19.15 -8.11 3.92
C GLN A 190 -18.80 -6.63 3.65
N ARG A 191 -17.81 -6.08 4.37
CA ARG A 191 -17.37 -4.69 4.17
C ARG A 191 -16.70 -4.47 2.81
N GLY A 192 -15.89 -5.43 2.34
CA GLY A 192 -15.10 -5.29 1.11
C GLY A 192 -15.74 -5.84 -0.16
N GLY A 193 -16.59 -6.86 -0.06
CA GLY A 193 -17.00 -7.68 -1.21
C GLY A 193 -17.71 -6.92 -2.34
N GLY A 194 -18.35 -5.78 -2.04
CA GLY A 194 -18.95 -4.89 -3.04
C GLY A 194 -18.01 -3.81 -3.59
N GLN A 195 -16.81 -3.64 -3.04
CA GLN A 195 -15.96 -2.45 -3.22
C GLN A 195 -14.85 -2.61 -4.27
N ILE A 196 -14.73 -3.77 -4.93
CA ILE A 196 -13.68 -3.99 -5.94
C ILE A 196 -13.89 -3.05 -7.15
N GLY A 197 -12.80 -2.40 -7.57
CA GLY A 197 -12.77 -1.37 -8.60
C GLY A 197 -13.20 0.02 -8.12
N THR A 198 -13.32 0.25 -6.81
CA THR A 198 -13.64 1.57 -6.26
C THR A 198 -12.41 2.24 -5.68
N LEU A 199 -12.38 3.55 -5.78
CA LEU A 199 -11.25 4.33 -5.30
C LEU A 199 -11.21 4.40 -3.77
N GLY A 200 -12.35 4.76 -3.18
CA GLY A 200 -12.46 5.05 -1.77
C GLY A 200 -12.44 6.51 -1.36
N SER A 201 -11.89 6.76 -0.17
CA SER A 201 -11.82 8.05 0.49
C SER A 201 -10.43 8.23 1.11
N GLY A 202 -10.16 9.39 1.72
CA GLY A 202 -8.84 9.70 2.26
C GLY A 202 -7.91 10.24 1.17
N ASN A 203 -6.67 9.78 1.17
CA ASN A 203 -5.63 10.16 0.21
C ASN A 203 -5.71 9.40 -1.13
N HIS A 204 -6.80 8.66 -1.39
CA HIS A 204 -6.97 7.89 -2.62
C HIS A 204 -7.45 8.76 -3.78
N PHE A 205 -6.82 8.60 -4.96
CA PHE A 205 -7.13 9.36 -6.16
C PHE A 205 -6.87 8.57 -7.46
N VAL A 206 -7.47 9.04 -8.56
CA VAL A 206 -7.04 8.76 -9.93
C VAL A 206 -6.65 10.09 -10.55
N GLU A 207 -5.39 10.24 -10.93
CA GLU A 207 -4.85 11.51 -11.42
C GLU A 207 -4.29 11.35 -12.83
N LEU A 208 -4.71 12.23 -13.74
CA LEU A 208 -4.11 12.36 -15.07
C LEU A 208 -2.92 13.30 -14.97
N GLN A 209 -1.74 12.79 -15.27
CA GLN A 209 -0.47 13.48 -15.10
C GLN A 209 0.27 13.62 -16.44
N ARG A 210 1.26 14.50 -16.45
CA ARG A 210 2.22 14.69 -17.53
C ARG A 210 3.62 14.49 -16.96
N VAL A 211 4.45 13.74 -17.65
CA VAL A 211 5.89 13.70 -17.38
C VAL A 211 6.48 15.07 -17.74
N ASP A 212 6.77 15.90 -16.75
CA ASP A 212 7.30 17.25 -17.01
C ASP A 212 8.79 17.23 -17.33
N ARG A 213 9.55 16.36 -16.64
CA ARG A 213 11.01 16.27 -16.76
C ARG A 213 11.51 14.84 -16.60
N VAL A 214 12.53 14.47 -17.37
CA VAL A 214 13.28 13.22 -17.22
C VAL A 214 14.65 13.51 -16.59
N LEU A 215 14.94 12.83 -15.48
CA LEU A 215 16.21 12.99 -14.74
C LEU A 215 17.23 11.90 -15.09
N ASP A 216 16.75 10.67 -15.30
CA ASP A 216 17.55 9.54 -15.79
C ASP A 216 16.96 9.05 -17.12
N PRO A 217 17.57 9.42 -18.26
CA PRO A 217 17.08 9.02 -19.58
C PRO A 217 17.08 7.51 -19.81
N ALA A 218 18.03 6.77 -19.23
CA ALA A 218 18.12 5.33 -19.43
C ALA A 218 17.01 4.60 -18.67
N ALA A 219 16.75 4.98 -17.43
CA ALA A 219 15.65 4.44 -16.64
C ALA A 219 14.28 4.82 -17.23
N ALA A 220 14.11 6.07 -17.67
CA ALA A 220 12.88 6.52 -18.32
C ALA A 220 12.58 5.72 -19.59
N ALA A 221 13.58 5.52 -20.46
CA ALA A 221 13.44 4.68 -21.65
C ALA A 221 13.09 3.22 -21.31
N ALA A 222 13.70 2.64 -20.27
CA ALA A 222 13.36 1.29 -19.81
C ALA A 222 11.92 1.18 -19.27
N TYR A 223 11.41 2.25 -18.65
CA TYR A 223 10.01 2.35 -18.23
C TYR A 223 9.06 2.80 -19.35
N GLY A 224 9.61 3.18 -20.52
CA GLY A 224 8.91 3.74 -21.68
C GLY A 224 8.21 5.06 -21.38
N LEU A 225 8.84 5.91 -20.58
CA LEU A 225 8.37 7.23 -20.21
C LEU A 225 9.23 8.28 -20.92
N ASP A 226 8.57 9.31 -21.45
CA ASP A 226 9.19 10.42 -22.17
C ASP A 226 8.62 11.74 -21.68
N GLU A 227 9.40 12.82 -21.75
CA GLU A 227 8.92 14.17 -21.43
C GLU A 227 7.71 14.54 -22.30
N GLY A 228 6.69 15.12 -21.68
CA GLY A 228 5.42 15.43 -22.32
C GLY A 228 4.43 14.26 -22.37
N GLY A 229 4.88 13.01 -22.15
CA GLY A 229 4.03 11.83 -22.11
C GLY A 229 2.96 11.91 -21.02
N LEU A 230 1.77 11.38 -21.31
CA LEU A 230 0.68 11.31 -20.35
C LEU A 230 0.69 10.01 -19.56
N THR A 231 0.41 10.13 -18.27
CA THR A 231 0.23 9.00 -17.37
C THR A 231 -1.04 9.13 -16.56
N VAL A 232 -1.52 8.01 -16.02
CA VAL A 232 -2.57 8.00 -15.00
C VAL A 232 -2.04 7.28 -13.77
N LEU A 233 -2.02 8.01 -12.64
CA LEU A 233 -1.67 7.46 -11.34
C LEU A 233 -2.94 7.03 -10.61
N ILE A 234 -2.97 5.79 -10.14
CA ILE A 234 -4.06 5.22 -9.35
C ILE A 234 -3.52 4.95 -7.95
N HIS A 235 -4.07 5.63 -6.95
CA HIS A 235 -3.74 5.41 -5.54
C HIS A 235 -4.97 4.85 -4.82
N SER A 236 -4.89 3.58 -4.39
CA SER A 236 -5.96 2.90 -3.66
C SER A 236 -5.46 1.61 -3.02
N GLY A 237 -6.14 1.15 -1.96
CA GLY A 237 -5.78 -0.07 -1.24
C GLY A 237 -6.87 -1.14 -1.19
N SER A 238 -6.89 -1.88 -0.08
CA SER A 238 -7.77 -3.01 0.21
C SER A 238 -9.15 -2.61 0.72
N ARG A 239 -9.42 -1.30 0.79
CA ARG A 239 -10.74 -0.73 1.12
C ARG A 239 -11.20 -1.18 2.51
N GLY A 240 -12.51 -1.38 2.70
CA GLY A 240 -13.05 -1.82 3.98
C GLY A 240 -12.59 -3.21 4.43
N LEU A 241 -12.03 -4.03 3.51
CA LEU A 241 -11.60 -5.39 3.80
C LEU A 241 -10.33 -5.40 4.67
N GLY A 242 -9.24 -4.80 4.18
CA GLY A 242 -7.98 -4.79 4.95
C GLY A 242 -8.09 -4.01 6.24
N HIS A 243 -8.87 -2.92 6.27
CA HIS A 243 -9.14 -2.20 7.52
C HIS A 243 -9.78 -3.14 8.55
N GLN A 244 -10.73 -3.97 8.13
CA GLN A 244 -11.36 -4.91 9.05
C GLN A 244 -10.41 -6.04 9.46
N VAL A 245 -9.60 -6.57 8.53
CA VAL A 245 -8.56 -7.56 8.85
C VAL A 245 -7.59 -7.02 9.91
N CYS A 246 -7.04 -5.82 9.70
CA CYS A 246 -6.17 -5.17 10.68
C CYS A 246 -6.89 -4.99 12.04
N THR A 247 -8.15 -4.51 12.03
CA THR A 247 -8.95 -4.37 13.25
C THR A 247 -9.13 -5.68 14.01
N ASP A 248 -9.42 -6.76 13.30
CA ASP A 248 -9.68 -8.08 13.88
C ASP A 248 -8.41 -8.65 14.51
N PHE A 249 -7.27 -8.53 13.82
CA PHE A 249 -6.01 -9.06 14.30
C PHE A 249 -5.34 -8.22 15.38
N VAL A 250 -5.49 -6.89 15.40
CA VAL A 250 -5.11 -6.08 16.56
C VAL A 250 -5.82 -6.58 17.82
N ARG A 251 -7.13 -6.80 17.75
CA ARG A 251 -7.92 -7.30 18.89
C ARG A 251 -7.49 -8.71 19.31
N ARG A 252 -7.23 -9.60 18.35
CA ARG A 252 -6.80 -10.97 18.59
C ARG A 252 -5.42 -11.00 19.25
N MET A 253 -4.48 -10.21 18.75
CA MET A 253 -3.10 -10.15 19.24
C MET A 253 -3.00 -9.45 20.60
N ASP A 254 -3.82 -8.43 20.88
CA ASP A 254 -3.90 -7.79 22.20
C ASP A 254 -4.13 -8.80 23.33
N VAL A 255 -4.98 -9.79 23.08
CA VAL A 255 -5.26 -10.88 24.03
C VAL A 255 -4.10 -11.89 24.08
N ALA A 256 -3.37 -12.06 22.97
CA ALA A 256 -2.29 -13.02 22.85
C ALA A 256 -0.97 -12.56 23.50
N LEU A 257 -0.74 -11.26 23.66
CA LEU A 257 0.50 -10.69 24.22
C LEU A 257 0.93 -11.37 25.53
N ALA A 258 -0.02 -11.52 26.48
CA ALA A 258 0.23 -12.15 27.77
C ALA A 258 0.64 -13.64 27.64
N ARG A 259 0.10 -14.37 26.64
CA ARG A 259 0.44 -15.78 26.38
C ARG A 259 1.87 -15.94 25.88
N HIS A 260 2.39 -14.91 25.21
CA HIS A 260 3.75 -14.90 24.66
C HIS A 260 4.75 -14.17 25.56
N GLY A 261 4.33 -13.65 26.72
CA GLY A 261 5.19 -12.90 27.62
C GLY A 261 5.72 -11.60 27.01
N ILE A 262 4.98 -11.00 26.08
CA ILE A 262 5.36 -9.76 25.40
C ILE A 262 4.77 -8.58 26.17
N THR A 263 5.65 -7.69 26.65
CA THR A 263 5.27 -6.39 27.21
C THR A 263 5.61 -5.31 26.19
N LEU A 264 4.65 -4.46 25.87
CA LEU A 264 4.81 -3.39 24.89
C LEU A 264 4.83 -2.03 25.60
N PRO A 265 5.68 -1.08 25.16
CA PRO A 265 5.65 0.29 25.66
C PRO A 265 4.38 1.04 25.23
N ASP A 266 3.78 0.62 24.11
CA ASP A 266 2.51 1.13 23.60
C ASP A 266 1.61 -0.05 23.18
N ARG A 267 0.35 -0.01 23.59
CA ARG A 267 -0.66 -1.02 23.20
C ARG A 267 -0.91 -1.05 21.69
N GLN A 268 -0.71 0.06 20.98
CA GLN A 268 -0.88 0.12 19.53
C GLN A 268 0.15 -0.72 18.77
N LEU A 269 1.25 -1.14 19.41
CA LEU A 269 2.23 -2.09 18.86
C LEU A 269 1.81 -3.56 18.98
N SER A 270 0.52 -3.83 19.18
CA SER A 270 -0.05 -5.18 19.24
C SER A 270 0.55 -6.11 18.19
N CYS A 271 1.04 -7.27 18.62
CA CYS A 271 1.82 -8.17 17.78
C CYS A 271 1.78 -9.62 18.29
N ALA A 272 2.24 -10.55 17.46
CA ALA A 272 2.48 -11.93 17.82
C ALA A 272 3.74 -12.46 17.14
N PRO A 273 4.43 -13.48 17.71
CA PRO A 273 5.54 -14.13 17.02
C PRO A 273 5.11 -14.66 15.64
N VAL A 274 5.94 -14.51 14.61
CA VAL A 274 5.65 -14.94 13.24
C VAL A 274 5.32 -16.44 13.18
N GLY A 275 6.03 -17.25 13.96
CA GLY A 275 5.80 -18.69 14.08
C GLY A 275 4.60 -19.09 14.95
N SER A 276 3.85 -18.15 15.53
CA SER A 276 2.67 -18.47 16.35
C SER A 276 1.43 -18.76 15.48
N GLU A 277 0.38 -19.31 16.09
CA GLU A 277 -0.92 -19.47 15.41
C GLU A 277 -1.49 -18.11 14.98
N ASP A 278 -1.48 -17.11 15.87
CA ASP A 278 -2.01 -15.78 15.59
C ASP A 278 -1.18 -15.05 14.52
N GLY A 279 0.15 -15.22 14.55
CA GLY A 279 1.06 -14.64 13.55
C GLY A 279 0.87 -15.22 12.15
N ARG A 280 0.80 -16.55 12.02
CA ARG A 280 0.52 -17.20 10.73
C ARG A 280 -0.87 -16.86 10.19
N ALA A 281 -1.88 -16.86 11.05
CA ALA A 281 -3.24 -16.48 10.70
C ALA A 281 -3.31 -15.05 10.16
N TYR A 282 -2.64 -14.10 10.84
CA TYR A 282 -2.57 -12.72 10.37
C TYR A 282 -1.87 -12.60 9.03
N LEU A 283 -0.71 -13.25 8.85
CA LEU A 283 0.02 -13.21 7.57
C LEU A 283 -0.82 -13.78 6.42
N GLY A 284 -1.58 -14.86 6.65
CA GLY A 284 -2.52 -15.40 5.68
C GLY A 284 -3.65 -14.43 5.32
N ALA A 285 -4.27 -13.80 6.32
CA ALA A 285 -5.33 -12.81 6.11
C ALA A 285 -4.81 -11.50 5.48
N MET A 286 -3.62 -11.07 5.85
CA MET A 286 -2.92 -9.90 5.31
C MET A 286 -2.59 -10.11 3.84
N ALA A 287 -2.03 -11.28 3.48
CA ALA A 287 -1.77 -11.64 2.09
C ALA A 287 -3.07 -11.70 1.27
N ALA A 288 -4.17 -12.20 1.85
CA ALA A 288 -5.48 -12.17 1.21
C ALA A 288 -6.02 -10.73 1.01
N ALA A 289 -5.84 -9.84 1.98
CA ALA A 289 -6.19 -8.43 1.85
C ALA A 289 -5.30 -7.70 0.81
N ALA A 290 -4.01 -8.04 0.74
CA ALA A 290 -3.11 -7.52 -0.27
C ALA A 290 -3.54 -7.95 -1.68
N ASN A 291 -3.92 -9.21 -1.85
CA ASN A 291 -4.50 -9.73 -3.10
C ASN A 291 -5.76 -8.95 -3.51
N PHE A 292 -6.65 -8.69 -2.55
CA PHE A 292 -7.83 -7.86 -2.80
C PHE A 292 -7.47 -6.43 -3.27
N ALA A 293 -6.43 -5.81 -2.70
CA ALA A 293 -6.00 -4.46 -3.12
C ALA A 293 -5.46 -4.43 -4.55
N TRP A 294 -4.60 -5.38 -4.94
CA TRP A 294 -4.12 -5.48 -6.33
C TRP A 294 -5.27 -5.76 -7.31
N ALA A 295 -6.21 -6.62 -6.92
CA ALA A 295 -7.46 -6.84 -7.66
C ALA A 295 -8.29 -5.55 -7.81
N ASN A 296 -8.38 -4.74 -6.76
CA ASN A 296 -9.05 -3.45 -6.78
C ASN A 296 -8.39 -2.49 -7.77
N ARG A 297 -7.06 -2.31 -7.68
CA ARG A 297 -6.29 -1.47 -8.62
C ARG A 297 -6.37 -1.97 -10.07
N GLN A 298 -6.40 -3.29 -10.28
CA GLN A 298 -6.65 -3.89 -11.60
C GLN A 298 -8.03 -3.52 -12.15
N GLY A 299 -9.08 -3.60 -11.32
CA GLY A 299 -10.42 -3.18 -11.68
C GLY A 299 -10.48 -1.69 -12.04
N ILE A 300 -9.81 -0.82 -11.28
CA ILE A 300 -9.72 0.61 -11.58
C ILE A 300 -8.96 0.84 -12.89
N ALA A 301 -7.82 0.19 -13.11
CA ALA A 301 -7.02 0.31 -14.32
C ALA A 301 -7.81 -0.06 -15.58
N HIS A 302 -8.62 -1.12 -15.52
CA HIS A 302 -9.53 -1.47 -16.62
C HIS A 302 -10.53 -0.33 -16.92
N ARG A 303 -11.08 0.33 -15.89
CA ARG A 303 -12.01 1.47 -16.07
C ARG A 303 -11.32 2.70 -16.63
N VAL A 304 -10.07 2.94 -16.22
CA VAL A 304 -9.24 4.01 -16.81
C VAL A 304 -9.09 3.77 -18.31
N ARG A 305 -8.75 2.54 -18.74
CA ARG A 305 -8.67 2.20 -20.17
C ARG A 305 -10.00 2.40 -20.89
N GLN A 306 -11.12 2.02 -20.28
CA GLN A 306 -12.45 2.29 -20.86
C GLN A 306 -12.72 3.79 -21.03
N ALA A 307 -12.35 4.63 -20.06
CA ALA A 307 -12.49 6.08 -20.15
C ALA A 307 -11.61 6.66 -21.28
N VAL A 308 -10.35 6.21 -21.38
CA VAL A 308 -9.45 6.56 -22.50
C VAL A 308 -10.08 6.14 -23.84
N GLY A 309 -10.63 4.93 -23.92
CA GLY A 309 -11.29 4.42 -25.12
C GLY A 309 -12.47 5.27 -25.59
N ARG A 310 -13.29 5.78 -24.65
CA ARG A 310 -14.43 6.65 -24.96
C ARG A 310 -14.03 8.04 -25.45
N VAL A 311 -12.93 8.60 -24.93
CA VAL A 311 -12.54 10.00 -25.19
C VAL A 311 -11.50 10.13 -26.31
N VAL A 312 -10.54 9.21 -26.35
CA VAL A 312 -9.39 9.24 -27.27
C VAL A 312 -9.56 8.22 -28.39
N GLY A 313 -10.07 7.04 -28.08
CA GLY A 313 -10.36 5.97 -29.04
C GLY A 313 -9.84 4.61 -28.59
N ALA A 314 -10.40 3.53 -29.18
CA ALA A 314 -10.11 2.15 -28.79
C ALA A 314 -8.61 1.81 -28.84
N ARG A 315 -7.92 2.21 -29.91
CA ARG A 315 -6.47 2.00 -30.05
C ARG A 315 -5.68 2.58 -28.87
N ALA A 316 -6.04 3.78 -28.42
CA ALA A 316 -5.36 4.42 -27.29
C ALA A 316 -5.62 3.67 -25.97
N ALA A 317 -6.80 3.07 -25.81
CA ALA A 317 -7.09 2.22 -24.65
C ALA A 317 -6.26 0.94 -24.64
N ASP A 318 -6.12 0.28 -25.80
CA ASP A 318 -5.35 -0.95 -25.96
C ASP A 318 -3.84 -0.72 -25.74
N GLU A 319 -3.33 0.42 -26.23
CA GLU A 319 -1.93 0.82 -26.07
C GLU A 319 -1.64 1.48 -24.70
N THR A 320 -2.67 1.75 -23.88
CA THR A 320 -2.48 2.23 -22.50
C THR A 320 -1.97 1.08 -21.61
N ARG A 321 -0.70 1.14 -21.27
CA ARG A 321 0.02 0.07 -20.58
C ARG A 321 0.31 0.41 -19.13
N GLN A 322 0.40 -0.61 -18.29
CA GLN A 322 0.94 -0.44 -16.94
C GLN A 322 2.46 -0.26 -17.00
N VAL A 323 2.97 0.69 -16.22
CA VAL A 323 4.41 0.84 -15.98
C VAL A 323 4.79 -0.07 -14.82
N TYR A 324 4.20 0.18 -13.64
CA TYR A 324 4.36 -0.66 -12.47
C TYR A 324 3.19 -0.46 -11.47
N ASP A 325 3.07 -1.36 -10.50
CA ASP A 325 2.16 -1.29 -9.35
C ASP A 325 2.89 -1.79 -8.10
N VAL A 326 2.92 -0.97 -7.04
CA VAL A 326 3.68 -1.20 -5.81
C VAL A 326 2.83 -0.88 -4.57
N ALA A 327 3.00 -1.67 -3.51
CA ALA A 327 2.43 -1.45 -2.18
C ALA A 327 3.25 -0.43 -1.37
N HIS A 328 2.62 0.22 -0.39
CA HIS A 328 3.30 1.06 0.60
C HIS A 328 2.57 1.05 1.95
#